data_AF-A0A7V2HJQ0-F1
#
_entry.id   AF-A0A7V2HJQ0-F1
#
_cell.length_a   1.000
_cell.length_b   1.000
_cell.length_c   1.000
_cell.angle_alpha   90.00
_cell.angle_beta   90.00
_cell.angle_gamma   90.00
#
_symmetry.space_group_name_H-M   'P 1'
#
loop_
_entity.id
_entity.type
_entity.pdbx_description
1 polymer ?
#
loop_
_entity_poly.entity_id
_entity_poly.type
_entity_poly.pdbx_seq_one_letter_code
_entity_poly.pdbx_strand_id
1 'polypeptide(L)'
;MKRLAAILVPFGLLLAQKPFREYPPLEGWDTAASLPPDYQAPAELVLGRLMYPSDGYRGVGRFGRGGNWLEGGTAWTVDYPKGDRTFAAILRRLTRIDVRSVEQPVNPDDGDDIYFWPYLHVALPGAWSLTEAQAARIRDYLFRGGFLFCDSFFGTDEWEGFRSGMDMILPGRPIEELADDDPIFHTLYDLSERFQIGNFRTMMYRGTPYRADGFEARWRAIRDDKGRVIVAIAFNSDLGDSWHMADDPRYPERYSSLGMRIGINNVIYAMSH
;
A
#
# COMPACT_ATOMS: atom_id res chain seq x y z
N MET A 1 -3.62 30.22 52.07
CA MET A 1 -2.72 29.81 50.97
C MET A 1 -3.20 28.48 50.41
N LYS A 2 -3.99 28.47 49.31
CA LYS A 2 -4.39 27.24 48.61
C LYS A 2 -3.44 27.04 47.43
N ARG A 3 -2.69 25.93 47.42
CA ARG A 3 -1.82 25.55 46.30
C ARG A 3 -2.71 24.93 45.21
N LEU A 4 -2.75 25.54 44.03
CA LEU A 4 -3.20 24.89 42.81
C LEU A 4 -2.16 23.84 42.41
N ALA A 5 -2.56 22.57 42.38
CA ALA A 5 -1.81 21.53 41.68
C ALA A 5 -2.20 21.61 40.21
N ALA A 6 -1.27 22.07 39.37
CA ALA A 6 -1.41 21.96 37.93
C ALA A 6 -1.23 20.48 37.54
N ILE A 7 -2.27 19.86 37.02
CA ILE A 7 -2.19 18.55 36.38
C ILE A 7 -1.55 18.80 35.00
N LEU A 8 -0.26 18.50 34.89
CA LEU A 8 0.44 18.35 33.61
C LEU A 8 0.00 17.02 32.99
N VAL A 9 -0.93 17.08 32.04
CA VAL A 9 -1.19 15.96 31.13
C VAL A 9 0.02 15.86 30.20
N PRO A 10 0.69 14.70 30.07
CA PRO A 10 1.86 14.59 29.22
C PRO A 10 1.42 14.67 27.75
N PHE A 11 1.77 15.77 27.09
CA PHE A 11 1.56 16.01 25.66
C PHE A 11 2.31 15.00 24.74
N GLY A 12 3.13 14.10 25.31
CA GLY A 12 4.03 13.20 24.57
C GLY A 12 3.39 11.96 23.93
N LEU A 13 2.16 11.60 24.28
CA LEU A 13 1.48 10.43 23.69
C LEU A 13 1.01 10.64 22.24
N LEU A 14 0.94 11.89 21.78
CA LEU A 14 0.57 12.25 20.40
C LEU A 14 1.73 12.12 19.41
N LEU A 15 2.98 12.01 19.88
CA LEU A 15 4.20 12.06 19.08
C LEU A 15 4.96 10.72 19.02
N ALA A 16 4.25 9.59 19.11
CA ALA A 16 4.90 8.28 19.16
C ALA A 16 4.29 7.31 18.14
N GLN A 17 5.14 6.43 17.61
CA GLN A 17 4.73 5.25 16.85
C GLN A 17 3.71 4.44 17.67
N LYS A 18 2.64 4.01 17.02
CA LYS A 18 1.70 3.06 17.59
C LYS A 18 2.38 1.69 17.70
N PRO A 19 2.00 0.87 18.70
CA PRO A 19 2.46 -0.51 18.74
C PRO A 19 2.01 -1.28 17.48
N PHE A 20 2.73 -2.36 17.17
CA PHE A 20 2.31 -3.29 16.13
C PHE A 20 0.90 -3.82 16.37
N ARG A 21 0.12 -3.93 15.30
CA ARG A 21 -1.27 -4.38 15.28
C ARG A 21 -1.46 -5.32 14.10
N GLU A 22 -2.28 -6.35 14.28
CA GLU A 22 -2.70 -7.25 13.20
C GLU A 22 -4.22 -7.32 13.20
N TYR A 23 -4.83 -7.28 12.01
CA TYR A 23 -6.27 -7.40 11.82
C TYR A 23 -6.62 -8.64 10.99
N PRO A 24 -7.86 -9.14 11.05
CA PRO A 24 -8.34 -10.15 10.13
C PRO A 24 -8.21 -9.73 8.66
N PRO A 25 -7.78 -10.63 7.77
CA PRO A 25 -7.72 -10.33 6.35
C PRO A 25 -9.06 -10.54 5.64
N LEU A 26 -9.28 -9.81 4.55
CA LEU A 26 -10.47 -9.93 3.72
C LEU A 26 -10.61 -11.31 3.07
N GLU A 27 -9.48 -11.94 2.75
CA GLU A 27 -9.43 -13.18 1.98
C GLU A 27 -9.34 -14.44 2.84
N GLY A 28 -9.40 -14.28 4.17
CA GLY A 28 -9.49 -15.38 5.13
C GLY A 28 -8.15 -16.10 5.35
N TRP A 29 -8.23 -17.41 5.62
CA TRP A 29 -7.07 -18.23 5.97
C TRP A 29 -5.98 -18.29 4.90
N ASP A 30 -6.34 -18.05 3.63
CA ASP A 30 -5.40 -18.11 2.51
C ASP A 30 -4.30 -17.04 2.63
N THR A 31 -4.57 -15.92 3.28
CA THR A 31 -3.61 -14.84 3.54
C THR A 31 -3.14 -14.77 4.99
N ALA A 32 -3.53 -15.73 5.84
CA ALA A 32 -3.02 -15.79 7.21
C ALA A 32 -1.51 -16.11 7.21
N ALA A 33 -0.77 -15.46 8.10
CA ALA A 33 0.65 -15.71 8.29
C ALA A 33 1.01 -15.62 9.77
N SER A 34 1.98 -16.43 10.20
CA SER A 34 2.52 -16.35 11.56
C SER A 34 3.29 -15.04 11.78
N LEU A 35 3.36 -14.57 13.03
CA LEU A 35 4.25 -13.47 13.39
C LEU A 35 5.72 -13.95 13.38
N PRO A 36 6.62 -13.27 12.66
CA PRO A 36 8.04 -13.56 12.70
C PRO A 36 8.66 -13.10 14.02
N PRO A 37 9.82 -13.65 14.44
CA PRO A 37 10.42 -13.34 15.74
C PRO A 37 10.78 -11.87 15.97
N ASP A 38 11.01 -11.11 14.90
CA ASP A 38 11.41 -9.69 14.90
C ASP A 38 10.23 -8.72 14.82
N TYR A 39 8.98 -9.18 14.97
CA TYR A 39 7.78 -8.34 14.78
C TYR A 39 7.70 -7.07 15.68
N GLN A 40 8.45 -7.03 16.79
CA GLN A 40 8.56 -5.87 17.68
C GLN A 40 9.92 -5.16 17.61
N ALA A 41 10.85 -5.66 16.79
CA ALA A 41 12.17 -5.05 16.68
C ALA A 41 12.06 -3.66 16.00
N PRO A 42 12.85 -2.67 16.43
CA PRO A 42 13.05 -1.47 15.63
C PRO A 42 13.76 -1.84 14.32
N ALA A 43 13.50 -1.07 13.26
CA ALA A 43 14.09 -1.27 11.94
C ALA A 43 14.15 0.07 11.19
N GLU A 44 15.02 0.17 10.19
CA GLU A 44 15.09 1.33 9.28
C GLU A 44 13.82 1.44 8.42
N LEU A 45 13.27 0.29 8.02
CA LEU A 45 12.05 0.19 7.24
C LEU A 45 11.04 -0.76 7.90
N VAL A 46 9.81 -0.27 7.97
CA VAL A 46 8.60 -1.06 8.21
C VAL A 46 7.65 -0.75 7.07
N LEU A 47 7.10 -1.79 6.44
CA LEU A 47 6.09 -1.61 5.40
C LEU A 47 4.79 -1.12 6.04
N GLY A 48 4.43 0.14 5.84
CA GLY A 48 3.14 0.64 6.27
C GLY A 48 2.04 0.19 5.31
N ARG A 49 0.92 -0.28 5.86
CA ARG A 49 -0.29 -0.66 5.12
C ARG A 49 -1.36 0.37 5.44
N LEU A 50 -1.75 1.18 4.46
CA LEU A 50 -2.72 2.25 4.70
C LEU A 50 -4.11 1.65 4.96
N MET A 51 -4.67 1.94 6.14
CA MET A 51 -6.05 1.63 6.47
C MET A 51 -6.97 2.72 5.91
N TYR A 52 -8.11 2.32 5.36
CA TYR A 52 -9.11 3.27 4.85
C TYR A 52 -10.55 2.72 4.94
N PRO A 53 -11.56 3.60 5.12
CA PRO A 53 -12.97 3.24 4.97
C PRO A 53 -13.31 2.83 3.55
N SER A 54 -14.16 1.82 3.39
CA SER A 54 -14.58 1.28 2.07
C SER A 54 -16.10 1.16 1.93
N ASP A 55 -16.85 1.96 2.69
CA ASP A 55 -18.30 1.90 2.85
C ASP A 55 -19.11 2.69 1.82
N GLY A 56 -18.43 3.35 0.85
CA GLY A 56 -19.08 4.25 -0.12
C GLY A 56 -19.09 3.80 -1.59
N TYR A 57 -18.18 2.92 -2.01
CA TYR A 57 -17.93 2.71 -3.45
C TYR A 57 -18.72 1.55 -4.06
N ARG A 58 -19.61 1.88 -5.02
CA ARG A 58 -20.56 0.94 -5.67
C ARG A 58 -19.91 -0.03 -6.67
N GLY A 59 -18.67 0.21 -7.11
CA GLY A 59 -18.02 -0.55 -8.18
C GLY A 59 -17.12 -1.71 -7.74
N VAL A 60 -16.85 -1.93 -6.44
CA VAL A 60 -15.93 -3.02 -5.99
C VAL A 60 -16.65 -4.32 -5.58
N GLY A 61 -17.92 -4.47 -5.95
CA GLY A 61 -18.68 -5.70 -5.73
C GLY A 61 -18.65 -6.19 -4.27
N ARG A 62 -18.22 -7.44 -4.05
CA ARG A 62 -18.15 -8.09 -2.72
C ARG A 62 -17.14 -7.43 -1.77
N PHE A 63 -16.14 -6.71 -2.29
CA PHE A 63 -15.07 -6.08 -1.50
C PHE A 63 -15.44 -4.68 -0.97
N GLY A 64 -16.49 -4.06 -1.53
CA GLY A 64 -17.07 -2.79 -1.06
C GLY A 64 -18.27 -2.96 -0.13
N ARG A 65 -18.66 -4.20 0.24
CA ARG A 65 -19.81 -4.44 1.11
C ARG A 65 -19.36 -4.60 2.57
N GLY A 66 -19.50 -3.51 3.32
CA GLY A 66 -19.88 -3.51 4.73
C GLY A 66 -18.95 -4.25 5.69
N GLY A 67 -18.31 -3.48 6.56
CA GLY A 67 -17.52 -3.96 7.68
C GLY A 67 -16.97 -2.76 8.41
N ASN A 68 -16.69 -2.88 9.71
CA ASN A 68 -15.94 -1.85 10.39
C ASN A 68 -14.50 -1.92 9.87
N TRP A 69 -14.10 -1.01 8.98
CA TRP A 69 -12.74 -1.02 8.42
C TRP A 69 -11.65 -0.91 9.49
N LEU A 70 -11.97 -0.39 10.68
CA LEU A 70 -11.09 -0.37 11.85
C LEU A 70 -10.81 -1.76 12.44
N GLU A 71 -11.58 -2.76 12.05
CA GLU A 71 -11.49 -4.17 12.52
C GLU A 71 -10.95 -5.11 11.43
N GLY A 72 -10.48 -4.58 10.29
CA GLY A 72 -10.02 -5.39 9.15
C GLY A 72 -11.16 -6.10 8.41
N GLY A 73 -10.82 -7.10 7.59
CA GLY A 73 -11.78 -7.83 6.77
C GLY A 73 -12.44 -6.97 5.68
N THR A 74 -11.84 -5.84 5.33
CA THR A 74 -12.31 -4.90 4.30
C THR A 74 -11.26 -4.72 3.20
N ALA A 75 -11.56 -3.92 2.18
CA ALA A 75 -10.72 -3.75 0.99
C ALA A 75 -9.23 -3.50 1.29
N TRP A 76 -8.92 -2.69 2.31
CA TRP A 76 -7.52 -2.38 2.66
C TRP A 76 -6.74 -3.60 3.16
N THR A 77 -7.38 -4.76 3.37
CA THR A 77 -6.75 -6.03 3.82
C THR A 77 -6.69 -7.12 2.76
N VAL A 78 -6.79 -6.79 1.46
CA VAL A 78 -6.53 -7.74 0.34
C VAL A 78 -5.05 -8.16 0.32
N ASP A 79 -4.72 -9.43 0.07
CA ASP A 79 -3.35 -10.00 0.11
C ASP A 79 -2.62 -9.94 1.47
N TYR A 80 -3.07 -9.08 2.39
CA TYR A 80 -2.58 -8.89 3.74
C TYR A 80 -3.02 -10.06 4.64
N PRO A 81 -2.26 -10.41 5.71
CA PRO A 81 -0.88 -9.96 5.97
C PRO A 81 0.18 -10.79 5.23
N LYS A 82 -0.17 -11.94 4.65
CA LYS A 82 0.82 -12.85 4.05
C LYS A 82 1.64 -12.20 2.93
N GLY A 83 1.00 -11.43 2.04
CA GLY A 83 1.69 -10.71 0.96
C GLY A 83 2.72 -9.73 1.51
N ASP A 84 2.30 -8.84 2.40
CA ASP A 84 3.17 -7.84 3.02
C ASP A 84 4.37 -8.47 3.75
N ARG A 85 4.15 -9.55 4.50
CA ARG A 85 5.24 -10.27 5.22
C ARG A 85 6.18 -10.98 4.29
N THR A 86 5.66 -11.59 3.24
CA THR A 86 6.48 -12.23 2.21
C THR A 86 7.36 -11.18 1.55
N PHE A 87 6.79 -10.02 1.22
CA PHE A 87 7.54 -8.91 0.63
C PHE A 87 8.58 -8.32 1.59
N ALA A 88 8.26 -8.12 2.87
CA ALA A 88 9.20 -7.67 3.89
C ALA A 88 10.39 -8.63 4.03
N ALA A 89 10.13 -9.94 4.09
CA ALA A 89 11.18 -10.96 4.15
C ALA A 89 12.09 -10.94 2.91
N ILE A 90 11.52 -10.69 1.73
CA ILE A 90 12.25 -10.58 0.47
C ILE A 90 13.10 -9.31 0.43
N LEU A 91 12.57 -8.16 0.85
CA LEU A 91 13.35 -6.92 0.98
C LEU A 91 14.55 -7.11 1.90
N ARG A 92 14.35 -7.74 3.07
CA ARG A 92 15.43 -8.07 4.01
C ARG A 92 16.48 -8.99 3.40
N ARG A 93 16.06 -9.91 2.53
CA ARG A 93 16.95 -10.89 1.87
C ARG A 93 17.73 -10.29 0.71
N LEU A 94 17.10 -9.43 -0.09
CA LEU A 94 17.63 -8.95 -1.38
C LEU A 94 18.22 -7.55 -1.32
N THR A 95 18.08 -6.86 -0.19
CA THR A 95 18.64 -5.52 0.01
C THR A 95 19.50 -5.49 1.29
N ARG A 96 20.15 -4.35 1.52
CA ARG A 96 20.89 -4.09 2.78
C ARG A 96 20.10 -3.30 3.80
N ILE A 97 18.84 -2.98 3.51
CA ILE A 97 17.97 -2.21 4.40
C ILE A 97 17.67 -3.09 5.62
N ASP A 98 17.76 -2.52 6.83
CA ASP A 98 17.21 -3.20 7.99
C ASP A 98 15.68 -3.12 7.97
N VAL A 99 15.05 -4.22 7.54
CA VAL A 99 13.60 -4.32 7.40
C VAL A 99 13.03 -5.18 8.53
N ARG A 100 11.98 -4.68 9.18
CA ARG A 100 11.15 -5.48 10.09
C ARG A 100 10.30 -6.45 9.27
N SER A 101 10.32 -7.73 9.60
CA SER A 101 9.65 -8.76 8.77
C SER A 101 8.11 -8.77 8.90
N VAL A 102 7.52 -7.73 9.50
CA VAL A 102 6.07 -7.48 9.51
C VAL A 102 5.76 -6.07 9.06
N GLU A 103 4.58 -5.96 8.48
CA GLU A 103 3.88 -4.75 8.15
C GLU A 103 3.47 -3.95 9.39
N GLN A 104 2.92 -2.76 9.15
CA GLN A 104 2.24 -1.95 10.16
C GLN A 104 0.95 -1.42 9.55
N PRO A 105 -0.23 -1.80 10.07
CA PRO A 105 -1.47 -1.10 9.75
C PRO A 105 -1.39 0.35 10.23
N VAL A 106 -1.62 1.28 9.32
CA VAL A 106 -1.52 2.74 9.53
C VAL A 106 -2.87 3.39 9.29
N ASN A 107 -3.47 3.93 10.34
CA ASN A 107 -4.71 4.68 10.26
C ASN A 107 -4.42 6.19 10.21
N PRO A 108 -4.90 6.95 9.21
CA PRO A 108 -4.75 8.41 9.19
C PRO A 108 -5.37 9.15 10.40
N ASP A 109 -6.28 8.49 11.13
CA ASP A 109 -6.93 9.05 12.32
C ASP A 109 -6.12 8.82 13.62
N ASP A 110 -5.00 8.07 13.56
CA ASP A 110 -4.17 7.72 14.73
C ASP A 110 -3.17 8.84 15.15
N GLY A 111 -3.49 10.09 14.86
CA GLY A 111 -2.63 11.24 15.15
C GLY A 111 -1.43 11.27 14.23
N ASP A 112 -0.23 11.36 14.80
CA ASP A 112 1.02 11.52 14.03
C ASP A 112 1.63 10.18 13.59
N ASP A 113 0.99 9.04 13.90
CA ASP A 113 1.50 7.69 13.58
C ASP A 113 1.91 7.54 12.11
N ILE A 114 1.08 8.06 11.20
CA ILE A 114 1.31 8.01 9.75
C ILE A 114 2.67 8.59 9.32
N TYR A 115 3.21 9.55 10.06
CA TYR A 115 4.46 10.23 9.70
C TYR A 115 5.72 9.44 10.07
N PHE A 116 5.60 8.35 10.83
CA PHE A 116 6.74 7.52 11.21
C PHE A 116 7.07 6.43 10.17
N TRP A 117 6.26 6.31 9.12
CA TRP A 117 6.36 5.23 8.15
C TRP A 117 6.67 5.81 6.75
N PRO A 118 7.93 5.74 6.26
CA PRO A 118 8.35 6.45 5.04
C PRO A 118 7.70 5.92 3.75
N TYR A 119 7.13 4.71 3.81
CA TYR A 119 6.48 4.04 2.70
C TYR A 119 5.14 3.45 3.15
N LEU A 120 4.06 3.80 2.43
CA LEU A 120 2.73 3.25 2.61
C LEU A 120 2.27 2.53 1.35
N HIS A 121 1.87 1.26 1.51
CA HIS A 121 1.21 0.47 0.48
C HIS A 121 -0.31 0.60 0.62
N VAL A 122 -0.99 0.82 -0.51
CA VAL A 122 -2.44 0.93 -0.63
C VAL A 122 -2.92 -0.08 -1.68
N ALA A 123 -3.33 -1.25 -1.23
CA ALA A 123 -3.96 -2.21 -2.13
C ALA A 123 -5.45 -1.87 -2.33
N LEU A 124 -5.96 -2.10 -3.54
CA LEU A 124 -7.36 -1.87 -3.92
C LEU A 124 -7.88 -0.45 -3.59
N PRO A 125 -7.15 0.63 -3.95
CA PRO A 125 -7.55 1.99 -3.60
C PRO A 125 -8.83 2.43 -4.32
N GLY A 126 -9.26 1.73 -5.38
CA GLY A 126 -10.57 1.97 -6.00
C GLY A 126 -11.77 1.82 -5.05
N ALA A 127 -11.58 1.15 -3.90
CA ALA A 127 -12.61 0.95 -2.90
C ALA A 127 -12.67 2.03 -1.82
N TRP A 128 -11.70 2.94 -1.73
CA TRP A 128 -11.64 3.88 -0.61
C TRP A 128 -12.81 4.86 -0.61
N SER A 129 -13.18 5.31 0.58
CA SER A 129 -14.25 6.26 0.84
C SER A 129 -13.79 7.25 1.90
N LEU A 130 -12.67 7.91 1.63
CA LEU A 130 -11.97 8.77 2.58
C LEU A 130 -12.85 9.93 3.05
N THR A 131 -12.65 10.34 4.31
CA THR A 131 -13.12 11.64 4.77
C THR A 131 -12.15 12.75 4.33
N GLU A 132 -12.61 13.99 4.30
CA GLU A 132 -11.74 15.16 4.06
C GLU A 132 -10.57 15.25 5.04
N ALA A 133 -10.78 14.87 6.31
CA ALA A 133 -9.73 14.88 7.32
C ALA A 133 -8.65 13.82 7.03
N GLN A 134 -9.06 12.61 6.65
CA GLN A 134 -8.15 11.54 6.26
C GLN A 134 -7.38 11.90 4.99
N ALA A 135 -8.06 12.43 3.97
CA ALA A 135 -7.44 12.87 2.74
C ALA A 135 -6.42 14.00 2.98
N ALA A 136 -6.75 14.98 3.81
CA ALA A 136 -5.83 16.05 4.20
C ALA A 136 -4.63 15.53 5.00
N ARG A 137 -4.82 14.51 5.85
CA ARG A 137 -3.71 13.86 6.57
C ARG A 137 -2.75 13.15 5.64
N ILE A 138 -3.27 12.38 4.68
CA ILE A 138 -2.46 11.67 3.68
C ILE A 138 -1.72 12.69 2.79
N ARG A 139 -2.37 13.81 2.42
CA ARG A 139 -1.73 14.92 1.71
C ARG A 139 -0.51 15.45 2.46
N ASP A 140 -0.69 15.76 3.74
CA ASP A 140 0.39 16.29 4.59
C ASP A 140 1.52 15.25 4.76
N TYR A 141 1.18 13.96 4.86
CA TYR A 141 2.15 12.88 4.86
C TYR A 141 3.05 12.90 3.60
N LEU A 142 2.44 12.99 2.41
CA LEU A 142 3.17 13.06 1.15
C LEU A 142 4.04 14.32 1.05
N PHE A 143 3.53 15.48 1.47
CA PHE A 143 4.28 16.74 1.48
C PHE A 143 5.44 16.76 2.48
N ARG A 144 5.41 15.90 3.50
CA ARG A 144 6.51 15.69 4.45
C ARG A 144 7.58 14.72 3.95
N GLY A 145 7.45 14.21 2.74
CA GLY A 145 8.42 13.27 2.15
C GLY A 145 7.92 11.84 2.06
N GLY A 146 6.73 11.53 2.59
CA GLY A 146 6.11 10.21 2.49
C GLY A 146 5.89 9.74 1.05
N PHE A 147 5.65 8.45 0.89
CA PHE A 147 5.47 7.79 -0.39
C PHE A 147 4.28 6.82 -0.35
N LEU A 148 3.43 6.86 -1.38
CA LEU A 148 2.34 5.91 -1.57
C LEU A 148 2.61 5.00 -2.76
N PHE A 149 2.47 3.70 -2.56
CA PHE A 149 2.39 2.72 -3.63
C PHE A 149 0.98 2.14 -3.73
N CYS A 150 0.34 2.26 -4.89
CA CYS A 150 -1.07 1.92 -5.10
C CYS A 150 -1.21 0.82 -6.18
N ASP A 151 -1.86 -0.30 -5.86
CA ASP A 151 -2.02 -1.45 -6.75
C ASP A 151 -3.32 -2.25 -6.53
N SER A 152 -3.44 -3.40 -7.20
CA SER A 152 -4.55 -4.35 -7.08
C SER A 152 -5.91 -3.79 -7.45
N PHE A 153 -5.94 -2.79 -8.35
CA PHE A 153 -7.16 -2.20 -8.86
C PHE A 153 -7.20 -2.14 -10.39
N PHE A 154 -8.39 -2.34 -10.94
CA PHE A 154 -8.61 -2.68 -12.34
C PHE A 154 -9.83 -1.99 -12.93
N GLY A 155 -9.69 -1.59 -14.20
CA GLY A 155 -10.81 -1.17 -15.02
C GLY A 155 -11.34 0.21 -14.71
N THR A 156 -12.35 0.61 -15.48
CA THR A 156 -12.88 1.98 -15.47
C THR A 156 -13.47 2.36 -14.11
N ASP A 157 -14.24 1.48 -13.49
CA ASP A 157 -14.88 1.75 -12.20
C ASP A 157 -13.84 1.98 -11.11
N GLU A 158 -12.96 1.01 -10.84
CA GLU A 158 -11.99 1.16 -9.75
C GLU A 158 -11.00 2.31 -10.00
N TRP A 159 -10.75 2.67 -11.27
CA TRP A 159 -10.02 3.89 -11.63
C TRP A 159 -10.76 5.16 -11.20
N GLU A 160 -12.08 5.26 -11.38
CA GLU A 160 -12.87 6.40 -10.91
C GLU A 160 -12.86 6.51 -9.38
N GLY A 161 -12.98 5.39 -8.68
CA GLY A 161 -12.87 5.37 -7.21
C GLY A 161 -11.50 5.87 -6.74
N PHE A 162 -10.41 5.36 -7.36
CA PHE A 162 -9.06 5.84 -7.10
C PHE A 162 -8.93 7.34 -7.37
N ARG A 163 -9.37 7.82 -8.54
CA ARG A 163 -9.30 9.25 -8.87
C ARG A 163 -10.07 10.11 -7.89
N SER A 164 -11.26 9.69 -7.47
CA SER A 164 -12.06 10.46 -6.49
C SER A 164 -11.30 10.68 -5.18
N GLY A 165 -10.64 9.66 -4.64
CA GLY A 165 -9.84 9.83 -3.42
C GLY A 165 -8.55 10.61 -3.67
N MET A 166 -7.90 10.41 -4.82
CA MET A 166 -6.72 11.21 -5.17
C MET A 166 -7.03 12.69 -5.39
N ASP A 167 -8.19 13.03 -5.94
CA ASP A 167 -8.64 14.41 -6.10
C ASP A 167 -8.89 15.08 -4.74
N MET A 168 -9.26 14.32 -3.71
CA MET A 168 -9.32 14.80 -2.32
C MET A 168 -7.91 14.91 -1.71
N ILE A 169 -7.03 13.93 -1.93
CA ILE A 169 -5.69 13.90 -1.34
C ILE A 169 -4.78 14.95 -1.99
N LEU A 170 -4.70 15.05 -3.32
CA LEU A 170 -3.86 16.01 -4.06
C LEU A 170 -4.67 16.76 -5.13
N PRO A 171 -5.57 17.68 -4.73
CA PRO A 171 -6.45 18.38 -5.68
C PRO A 171 -5.66 19.04 -6.82
N GLY A 172 -5.99 18.69 -8.06
CA GLY A 172 -5.42 19.29 -9.27
C GLY A 172 -4.00 18.83 -9.62
N ARG A 173 -3.39 17.88 -8.89
CA ARG A 173 -2.12 17.28 -9.33
C ARG A 173 -2.39 16.24 -10.43
N PRO A 174 -1.66 16.30 -11.55
CA PRO A 174 -1.86 15.35 -12.64
C PRO A 174 -1.38 13.96 -12.23
N ILE A 175 -2.12 12.94 -12.69
CA ILE A 175 -1.62 11.57 -12.76
C ILE A 175 -1.04 11.37 -14.15
N GLU A 176 0.24 11.09 -14.22
CA GLU A 176 0.99 10.93 -15.48
C GLU A 176 1.43 9.48 -15.69
N GLU A 177 1.66 9.10 -16.95
CA GLU A 177 2.32 7.83 -17.27
C GLU A 177 3.81 7.98 -16.94
N LEU A 178 4.38 6.98 -16.25
CA LEU A 178 5.82 6.90 -16.04
C LEU A 178 6.50 6.53 -17.36
N ALA A 179 7.57 7.25 -17.70
CA ALA A 179 8.39 6.95 -18.85
C ALA A 179 9.29 5.75 -18.57
N ASP A 180 9.75 5.06 -19.62
CA ASP A 180 10.59 3.88 -19.44
C ASP A 180 11.93 4.20 -18.77
N ASP A 181 12.45 5.42 -18.92
CA ASP A 181 13.69 5.93 -18.34
C ASP A 181 13.51 6.58 -16.96
N ASP A 182 12.29 6.58 -16.40
CA ASP A 182 12.06 7.13 -15.07
C ASP A 182 12.91 6.38 -14.02
N PRO A 183 13.61 7.09 -13.10
CA PRO A 183 14.54 6.46 -12.15
C PRO A 183 13.91 5.40 -11.26
N ILE A 184 12.60 5.49 -10.99
CA ILE A 184 11.85 4.51 -10.19
C ILE A 184 11.88 3.10 -10.81
N PHE A 185 12.13 2.97 -12.11
CA PHE A 185 12.28 1.67 -12.77
C PHE A 185 13.72 1.16 -12.81
N HIS A 186 14.69 1.95 -12.33
CA HIS A 186 16.13 1.71 -12.50
C HIS A 186 16.94 1.85 -11.20
N THR A 187 16.28 1.89 -10.03
CA THR A 187 16.96 2.14 -8.75
C THR A 187 17.87 0.99 -8.31
N LEU A 188 17.35 -0.24 -8.27
CA LEU A 188 18.13 -1.46 -7.96
C LEU A 188 18.14 -2.44 -9.13
N TYR A 189 16.95 -2.70 -9.68
CA TYR A 189 16.77 -3.48 -10.89
C TYR A 189 16.52 -2.55 -12.07
N ASP A 190 17.02 -2.90 -13.25
CA ASP A 190 16.59 -2.31 -14.51
C ASP A 190 15.34 -3.05 -14.98
N LEU A 191 14.22 -2.33 -15.07
CA LEU A 191 12.91 -2.89 -15.38
C LEU A 191 12.39 -2.49 -16.75
N SER A 192 13.24 -2.38 -17.76
CA SER A 192 12.82 -2.04 -19.14
C SER A 192 11.70 -2.93 -19.72
N GLU A 193 11.53 -4.16 -19.23
CA GLU A 193 10.44 -5.06 -19.62
C GLU A 193 9.42 -5.21 -18.48
N ARG A 194 8.30 -4.50 -18.58
CA ARG A 194 7.15 -4.61 -17.65
C ARG A 194 5.93 -5.17 -18.38
N PHE A 195 5.17 -6.01 -17.70
CA PHE A 195 3.91 -6.57 -18.19
C PHE A 195 2.87 -6.60 -17.08
N GLN A 196 1.61 -6.82 -17.47
CA GLN A 196 0.50 -6.95 -16.52
C GLN A 196 0.76 -8.10 -15.54
N ILE A 197 0.74 -7.78 -14.25
CA ILE A 197 0.82 -8.79 -13.19
C ILE A 197 -0.59 -9.34 -12.96
N GLY A 198 -0.73 -10.65 -13.14
CA GLY A 198 -2.03 -11.30 -13.16
C GLY A 198 -2.66 -11.42 -11.78
N ASN A 199 -3.97 -11.20 -11.70
CA ASN A 199 -4.78 -11.52 -10.54
C ASN A 199 -5.04 -13.03 -10.49
N PHE A 200 -4.55 -13.70 -9.45
CA PHE A 200 -4.57 -15.16 -9.29
C PHE A 200 -5.99 -15.72 -9.34
N ARG A 201 -6.91 -15.13 -8.56
CA ARG A 201 -8.30 -15.60 -8.51
C ARG A 201 -8.96 -15.53 -9.88
N THR A 202 -8.74 -14.45 -10.61
CA THR A 202 -9.32 -14.29 -11.94
C THR A 202 -8.72 -15.26 -12.96
N MET A 203 -7.43 -15.54 -12.86
CA MET A 203 -6.80 -16.59 -13.66
C MET A 203 -7.43 -17.95 -13.40
N MET A 204 -7.64 -18.31 -12.13
CA MET A 204 -8.21 -19.61 -11.77
C MET A 204 -9.69 -19.76 -12.16
N TYR A 205 -10.49 -18.71 -12.04
CA TYR A 205 -11.94 -18.78 -12.30
C TYR A 205 -12.34 -18.44 -13.74
N ARG A 206 -11.58 -17.59 -14.44
CA ARG A 206 -11.94 -17.06 -15.77
C ARG A 206 -10.90 -17.36 -16.85
N GLY A 207 -9.70 -17.81 -16.48
CA GLY A 207 -8.62 -18.07 -17.42
C GLY A 207 -7.95 -16.80 -17.99
N THR A 208 -8.24 -15.62 -17.43
CA THR A 208 -7.65 -14.34 -17.83
C THR A 208 -6.87 -13.72 -16.67
N PRO A 209 -5.78 -12.97 -16.93
CA PRO A 209 -4.95 -12.37 -15.86
C PRO A 209 -5.55 -11.09 -15.26
N TYR A 210 -6.58 -10.50 -15.86
CA TYR A 210 -7.12 -9.21 -15.45
C TYR A 210 -8.58 -9.28 -14.99
N ARG A 211 -8.98 -8.30 -14.18
CA ARG A 211 -10.37 -8.05 -13.77
C ARG A 211 -11.03 -7.00 -14.68
N ALA A 212 -12.36 -7.03 -14.74
CA ALA A 212 -13.21 -6.07 -15.47
C ALA A 212 -12.71 -5.82 -16.92
N ASP A 213 -12.71 -4.55 -17.35
CA ASP A 213 -12.13 -4.05 -18.59
C ASP A 213 -10.64 -3.66 -18.45
N GLY A 214 -9.97 -4.06 -17.38
CA GLY A 214 -8.60 -3.72 -17.05
C GLY A 214 -7.52 -4.57 -17.74
N PHE A 215 -7.61 -4.79 -19.05
CA PHE A 215 -6.72 -5.71 -19.78
C PHE A 215 -5.32 -5.15 -20.09
N GLU A 216 -5.12 -3.83 -19.97
CA GLU A 216 -3.85 -3.17 -20.28
C GLU A 216 -3.23 -2.56 -19.01
N ALA A 217 -2.07 -3.08 -18.58
CA ALA A 217 -1.35 -2.54 -17.44
C ALA A 217 -0.77 -1.14 -17.74
N ARG A 218 -0.86 -0.24 -16.75
CA ARG A 218 -0.36 1.13 -16.85
C ARG A 218 0.42 1.47 -15.58
N TRP A 219 1.62 2.02 -15.75
CA TRP A 219 2.47 2.44 -14.64
C TRP A 219 2.44 3.96 -14.59
N ARG A 220 1.88 4.50 -13.52
CA ARG A 220 1.59 5.93 -13.40
C ARG A 220 2.17 6.50 -12.13
N ALA A 221 2.26 7.82 -12.09
CA ALA A 221 2.73 8.53 -10.92
C ALA A 221 2.04 9.87 -10.73
N ILE A 222 2.19 10.38 -9.51
CA ILE A 222 2.04 11.80 -9.19
C ILE A 222 3.36 12.28 -8.62
N ARG A 223 3.83 13.45 -9.08
CA ARG A 223 5.07 14.08 -8.62
C ARG A 223 4.85 15.25 -7.67
N ASP A 224 5.83 15.49 -6.82
CA ASP A 224 5.96 16.74 -6.08
C ASP A 224 6.52 17.88 -6.96
N ASP A 225 6.62 19.07 -6.38
CA ASP A 225 7.05 20.28 -7.11
C ASP A 225 8.54 20.25 -7.51
N LYS A 226 9.30 19.26 -7.02
CA LYS A 226 10.69 19.02 -7.37
C LYS A 226 10.84 17.90 -8.40
N GLY A 227 9.73 17.32 -8.88
CA GLY A 227 9.74 16.23 -9.85
C GLY A 227 9.98 14.84 -9.24
N ARG A 228 9.96 14.70 -7.91
CA ARG A 228 10.06 13.40 -7.25
C ARG A 228 8.71 12.69 -7.30
N VAL A 229 8.70 11.39 -7.60
CA VAL A 229 7.49 10.57 -7.51
C VAL A 229 7.10 10.42 -6.04
N ILE A 230 5.87 10.81 -5.71
CA ILE A 230 5.32 10.71 -4.34
C ILE A 230 4.16 9.72 -4.24
N VAL A 231 3.52 9.42 -5.37
CA VAL A 231 2.54 8.34 -5.51
C VAL A 231 2.95 7.54 -6.73
N ALA A 232 3.22 6.26 -6.56
CA ALA A 232 3.42 5.32 -7.65
C ALA A 232 2.20 4.41 -7.78
N ILE A 233 1.78 4.16 -9.02
CA ILE A 233 0.48 3.56 -9.33
C ILE A 233 0.70 2.42 -10.33
N ALA A 234 0.36 1.20 -9.91
CA ALA A 234 0.32 0.02 -10.76
C ALA A 234 -1.13 -0.28 -11.15
N PHE A 235 -1.64 0.43 -12.16
CA PHE A 235 -3.02 0.28 -12.59
C PHE A 235 -3.19 -0.94 -13.50
N ASN A 236 -4.30 -1.66 -13.34
CA ASN A 236 -4.58 -2.92 -14.04
C ASN A 236 -3.51 -3.98 -13.80
N SER A 237 -2.97 -4.07 -12.58
CA SER A 237 -2.02 -5.10 -12.16
C SER A 237 -2.20 -5.42 -10.68
N ASP A 238 -1.86 -6.65 -10.30
CA ASP A 238 -2.03 -7.15 -8.92
C ASP A 238 -0.68 -7.49 -8.29
N LEU A 239 0.03 -6.50 -7.73
CA LEU A 239 1.35 -6.76 -7.14
C LEU A 239 1.20 -7.45 -5.78
N GLY A 240 0.12 -7.21 -5.05
CA GLY A 240 -0.23 -7.96 -3.84
C GLY A 240 -0.22 -9.47 -4.08
N ASP A 241 -0.89 -9.95 -5.13
CA ASP A 241 -0.87 -11.36 -5.54
C ASP A 241 0.56 -11.86 -5.83
N SER A 242 1.42 -11.00 -6.40
CA SER A 242 2.81 -11.35 -6.70
C SER A 242 3.63 -11.72 -5.46
N TRP A 243 3.26 -11.17 -4.30
CA TRP A 243 3.91 -11.43 -3.01
C TRP A 243 3.16 -12.52 -2.23
N HIS A 244 1.83 -12.47 -2.19
CA HIS A 244 1.01 -13.43 -1.45
C HIS A 244 1.07 -14.84 -2.06
N MET A 245 1.08 -14.93 -3.39
CA MET A 245 1.05 -16.19 -4.14
C MET A 245 2.45 -16.68 -4.55
N ALA A 246 3.52 -16.04 -4.05
CA ALA A 246 4.90 -16.33 -4.45
C ALA A 246 5.34 -17.78 -4.18
N ASP A 247 4.69 -18.47 -3.24
CA ASP A 247 4.96 -19.86 -2.86
C ASP A 247 3.92 -20.84 -3.43
N ASP A 248 2.96 -20.38 -4.25
CA ASP A 248 1.95 -21.23 -4.86
C ASP A 248 2.36 -21.67 -6.27
N PRO A 249 2.50 -22.98 -6.54
CA PRO A 249 2.95 -23.48 -7.84
C PRO A 249 1.96 -23.21 -8.98
N ARG A 250 0.72 -22.81 -8.68
CA ARG A 250 -0.30 -22.44 -9.68
C ARG A 250 -0.15 -21.00 -10.16
N TYR A 251 0.60 -20.16 -9.44
CA TYR A 251 0.88 -18.79 -9.84
C TYR A 251 2.19 -18.74 -10.64
N PRO A 252 2.16 -18.28 -11.92
CA PRO A 252 3.38 -18.23 -12.72
C PRO A 252 4.47 -17.37 -12.10
N GLU A 253 5.66 -17.96 -11.89
CA GLU A 253 6.82 -17.30 -11.26
C GLU A 253 7.15 -15.93 -11.87
N ARG A 254 6.97 -15.76 -13.19
CA ARG A 254 7.19 -14.48 -13.88
C ARG A 254 6.45 -13.30 -13.23
N TYR A 255 5.25 -13.53 -12.70
CA TYR A 255 4.47 -12.49 -12.05
C TYR A 255 5.06 -12.11 -10.69
N SER A 256 5.39 -13.10 -9.86
CA SER A 256 6.11 -12.90 -8.59
C SER A 256 7.46 -12.22 -8.80
N SER A 257 8.24 -12.67 -9.78
CA SER A 257 9.55 -12.11 -10.11
C SER A 257 9.47 -10.63 -10.47
N LEU A 258 8.55 -10.25 -11.36
CA LEU A 258 8.37 -8.85 -11.75
C LEU A 258 7.83 -8.01 -10.58
N GLY A 259 6.79 -8.47 -9.90
CA GLY A 259 6.15 -7.73 -8.82
C GLY A 259 7.06 -7.50 -7.61
N MET A 260 7.92 -8.47 -7.27
CA MET A 260 8.98 -8.30 -6.28
C MET A 260 9.97 -7.20 -6.69
N ARG A 261 10.46 -7.22 -7.93
CA ARG A 261 11.45 -6.23 -8.38
C ARG A 261 10.86 -4.82 -8.48
N ILE A 262 9.60 -4.69 -8.96
CA ILE A 262 8.88 -3.41 -8.95
C ILE A 262 8.73 -2.90 -7.52
N GLY A 263 8.26 -3.75 -6.59
CA GLY A 263 8.13 -3.39 -5.19
C GLY A 263 9.46 -2.93 -4.58
N ILE A 264 10.54 -3.70 -4.78
CA ILE A 264 11.87 -3.36 -4.25
C ILE A 264 12.36 -2.03 -4.80
N ASN A 265 12.22 -1.79 -6.10
CA ASN A 265 12.59 -0.51 -6.70
C ASN A 265 11.78 0.66 -6.12
N ASN A 266 10.47 0.50 -5.89
CA ASN A 266 9.62 1.52 -5.28
C ASN A 266 10.08 1.84 -3.85
N VAL A 267 10.36 0.82 -3.03
CA VAL A 267 10.87 1.01 -1.67
C VAL A 267 12.21 1.72 -1.66
N ILE A 268 13.17 1.30 -2.50
CA ILE A 268 14.49 1.93 -2.54
C ILE A 268 14.39 3.35 -3.07
N TYR A 269 13.56 3.60 -4.09
CA TYR A 269 13.30 4.95 -4.60
C TYR A 269 12.76 5.86 -3.48
N ALA A 270 11.72 5.41 -2.77
CA ALA A 270 11.09 6.15 -1.67
C ALA A 270 12.07 6.46 -0.52
N MET A 271 13.03 5.58 -0.27
CA MET A 271 14.04 5.73 0.79
C MET A 271 15.27 6.55 0.38
N SER A 272 15.40 6.95 -0.89
CA SER A 272 16.62 7.59 -1.42
C SER A 272 16.41 8.99 -2.04
N HIS A 273 15.16 9.41 -2.23
CA HIS A 273 14.80 10.69 -2.87
C HIS A 273 13.79 11.47 -2.02
#